data_AF-A0A1A8PA44-F1
#
_entry.id   AF-A0A1A8PA44-F1
#
_cell.length_a   1.000
_cell.length_b   1.000
_cell.length_c   1.000
_cell.angle_alpha   90.00
_cell.angle_beta   90.00
_cell.angle_gamma   90.00
#
_symmetry.space_group_name_H-M   'P 1'
#
loop_
_entity.id
_entity.type
_entity.pdbx_description
1 polymer ?
#
loop_
_entity_poly.entity_id
_entity_poly.type
_entity_poly.pdbx_seq_one_letter_code
_entity_poly.pdbx_strand_id
1 'polypeptide(L)'
;FWCGTTLFGSIVFGAAASLLPGPVVLPEDISVLPTSFSNSVPRDSIMKVKGLCKFCDEQQTTCTGTGSCHVECDRTSICPDEDDVCVTIWRKKDDNVTFDTVCHNPAHKLYGLMLEDYNSSKCEMKEKKGMGSQFFICSCSDEECNALVIFNQNSQVGAVIIVSLVPLLVMAVVVITFFYCYRVYRQRQAHS
;
A
#
# COMPACT_ATOMS: atom_id res chain seq x y z
N PHE A 1 -1.71 45.61 6.98
CA PHE A 1 -0.51 44.90 6.51
C PHE A 1 -0.97 43.56 5.93
N TRP A 2 -1.06 43.47 4.61
CA TRP A 2 -1.45 42.26 3.86
C TRP A 2 -0.15 41.55 3.42
N CYS A 3 -0.08 40.23 3.47
CA CYS A 3 1.04 39.47 2.91
C CYS A 3 0.52 38.15 2.33
N GLY A 4 0.74 37.94 1.03
CA GLY A 4 0.74 36.62 0.40
C GLY A 4 -0.29 36.40 -0.71
N THR A 5 0.12 36.60 -1.97
CA THR A 5 -0.49 36.01 -3.17
C THR A 5 0.58 35.23 -3.92
N THR A 6 0.27 34.01 -4.37
CA THR A 6 1.10 33.23 -5.31
C THR A 6 0.21 32.62 -6.41
N LEU A 7 0.60 32.83 -7.67
CA LEU A 7 -0.02 32.34 -8.90
C LEU A 7 0.81 31.16 -9.43
N PHE A 8 0.18 30.04 -9.80
CA PHE A 8 0.80 28.95 -10.55
C PHE A 8 0.11 28.80 -11.91
N GLY A 9 0.90 28.88 -12.98
CA GLY A 9 0.47 28.67 -14.36
C GLY A 9 0.58 27.19 -14.78
N SER A 10 -0.33 26.75 -15.65
CA SER A 10 -0.37 25.41 -16.25
C SER A 10 0.09 25.47 -17.71
N ILE A 11 0.86 24.47 -18.14
CA ILE A 11 1.28 24.25 -19.53
C ILE A 11 0.63 22.95 -20.02
N VAL A 12 -0.04 23.01 -21.17
CA VAL A 12 -0.66 21.88 -21.88
C VAL A 12 0.25 21.50 -23.05
N PHE A 13 0.63 20.23 -23.15
CA PHE A 13 1.38 19.69 -24.29
C PHE A 13 0.43 18.97 -25.26
N GLY A 14 0.48 19.36 -26.53
CA GLY A 14 -0.29 18.81 -27.63
C GLY A 14 0.31 17.53 -28.21
N ALA A 15 -0.58 16.65 -28.69
CA ALA A 15 -0.26 15.41 -29.37
C ALA A 15 0.08 15.63 -30.86
N ALA A 16 0.99 14.82 -31.40
CA ALA A 16 1.25 14.70 -32.83
C ALA A 16 1.16 13.23 -33.24
N ALA A 17 0.29 12.95 -34.21
CA ALA A 17 0.17 11.68 -34.91
C ALA A 17 1.06 11.69 -36.17
N SER A 18 1.68 10.56 -36.47
CA SER A 18 2.50 10.38 -37.68
C SER A 18 2.22 9.03 -38.33
N LEU A 19 2.15 9.06 -39.65
CA LEU A 19 1.66 8.05 -40.58
C LEU A 19 2.61 6.86 -40.82
N LEU A 20 1.99 5.74 -41.24
CA LEU A 20 2.58 4.52 -41.83
C LEU A 20 3.40 4.81 -43.10
N PRO A 21 4.26 3.88 -43.54
CA PRO A 21 3.89 3.12 -44.74
C PRO A 21 4.36 1.64 -44.81
N GLY A 22 3.51 0.80 -45.41
CA GLY A 22 3.84 -0.21 -46.44
C GLY A 22 4.63 -1.50 -46.10
N PRO A 23 4.15 -2.70 -46.47
CA PRO A 23 4.88 -3.96 -46.26
C PRO A 23 5.82 -4.30 -47.43
N VAL A 24 6.93 -4.96 -47.11
CA VAL A 24 7.91 -5.52 -48.06
C VAL A 24 7.60 -7.00 -48.31
N VAL A 25 7.49 -7.36 -49.60
CA VAL A 25 7.31 -8.73 -50.11
C VAL A 25 8.64 -9.48 -50.13
N LEU A 26 8.66 -10.76 -49.73
CA LEU A 26 9.69 -11.74 -50.10
C LEU A 26 9.04 -13.13 -50.30
N PRO A 27 9.58 -14.00 -51.19
CA PRO A 27 8.85 -15.08 -51.84
C PRO A 27 8.92 -16.44 -51.12
N GLU A 28 8.11 -17.36 -51.67
CA GLU A 28 7.92 -18.78 -51.33
C GLU A 28 9.20 -19.61 -51.38
N ASP A 29 9.33 -20.62 -50.51
CA ASP A 29 9.49 -22.02 -50.93
C ASP A 29 9.57 -23.04 -49.77
N ILE A 30 8.81 -24.15 -49.93
CA ILE A 30 9.09 -25.55 -49.52
C ILE A 30 9.06 -25.89 -48.00
N SER A 31 8.42 -26.94 -47.45
CA SER A 31 7.44 -27.95 -47.88
C SER A 31 7.14 -28.88 -46.67
N VAL A 32 5.93 -29.47 -46.63
CA VAL A 32 5.52 -30.74 -45.95
C VAL A 32 5.35 -30.79 -44.41
N LEU A 33 4.10 -30.92 -43.93
CA LEU A 33 3.51 -32.11 -43.25
C LEU A 33 2.08 -31.78 -42.72
N PRO A 34 1.07 -32.68 -42.79
CA PRO A 34 -0.30 -32.34 -42.43
C PRO A 34 -0.53 -32.48 -40.93
N THR A 35 -0.92 -31.40 -40.26
CA THR A 35 -1.57 -31.47 -38.95
C THR A 35 -2.72 -30.48 -38.93
N SER A 36 -3.93 -31.03 -38.99
CA SER A 36 -5.16 -30.33 -38.67
C SER A 36 -5.18 -30.02 -37.17
N PHE A 37 -4.65 -28.86 -36.76
CA PHE A 37 -5.03 -28.23 -35.50
C PHE A 37 -5.05 -26.71 -35.72
N SER A 38 -6.21 -26.13 -35.50
CA SER A 38 -6.51 -24.70 -35.67
C SER A 38 -5.67 -23.86 -34.71
N ASN A 39 -4.50 -23.40 -35.15
CA ASN A 39 -3.67 -22.45 -34.42
C ASN A 39 -4.18 -21.02 -34.65
N SER A 40 -5.12 -20.58 -33.81
CA SER A 40 -5.39 -19.17 -33.58
C SER A 40 -5.54 -18.90 -32.09
N VAL A 41 -4.45 -19.03 -31.34
CA VAL A 41 -4.32 -18.39 -30.02
C VAL A 41 -3.46 -17.15 -30.23
N PRO A 42 -4.03 -15.93 -30.15
CA PRO A 42 -3.27 -14.70 -30.19
C PRO A 42 -2.22 -14.68 -29.08
N ARG A 43 -0.98 -14.33 -29.43
CA ARG A 43 0.19 -14.34 -28.56
C ARG A 43 0.30 -13.11 -27.64
N ASP A 44 -0.84 -12.53 -27.25
CA ASP A 44 -0.92 -11.31 -26.41
C ASP A 44 -2.06 -11.37 -25.37
N SER A 45 -2.48 -12.59 -24.98
CA SER A 45 -3.41 -12.79 -23.87
C SER A 45 -2.85 -13.85 -22.93
N ILE A 46 -1.71 -13.56 -22.30
CA ILE A 46 -1.42 -14.17 -21.01
C ILE A 46 -2.52 -13.66 -20.09
N MET A 47 -3.58 -14.46 -19.90
CA MET A 47 -4.58 -14.18 -18.86
C MET A 47 -3.79 -14.12 -17.55
N LYS A 48 -3.61 -12.92 -17.02
CA LYS A 48 -2.99 -12.71 -15.72
C LYS A 48 -3.90 -13.41 -14.72
N VAL A 49 -3.45 -14.55 -14.20
CA VAL A 49 -4.20 -15.34 -13.22
C VAL A 49 -4.29 -14.46 -11.98
N LYS A 50 -5.47 -13.88 -11.74
CA LYS A 50 -5.71 -13.04 -10.58
C LYS A 50 -5.82 -13.93 -9.33
N GLY A 51 -5.49 -13.37 -8.17
CA GLY A 51 -5.66 -14.07 -6.90
C GLY A 51 -4.63 -15.18 -6.64
N LEU A 52 -3.39 -15.04 -7.09
CA LEU A 52 -2.29 -15.91 -6.63
C LEU A 52 -1.80 -15.40 -5.28
N CYS A 53 -1.96 -16.19 -4.22
CA CYS A 53 -1.57 -15.80 -2.86
C CYS A 53 -0.80 -16.92 -2.17
N LYS A 54 0.07 -16.57 -1.22
CA LYS A 54 0.54 -17.55 -0.23
C LYS A 54 -0.64 -18.00 0.61
N PHE A 55 -0.79 -19.31 0.74
CA PHE A 55 -1.91 -19.94 1.45
C PHE A 55 -1.40 -21.18 2.21
N CYS A 56 -1.02 -20.95 3.45
CA CYS A 56 -0.46 -21.97 4.33
C CYS A 56 -1.22 -22.13 5.66
N ASP A 57 -2.31 -21.40 5.84
CA ASP A 57 -2.98 -21.24 7.13
C ASP A 57 -1.98 -20.78 8.21
N GLU A 58 -2.24 -21.10 9.48
CA GLU A 58 -1.38 -20.73 10.60
C GLU A 58 -0.09 -21.57 10.65
N GLN A 59 1.06 -20.89 10.58
CA GLN A 59 2.40 -21.44 10.72
C GLN A 59 3.25 -20.65 11.71
N GLN A 60 4.16 -21.32 12.41
CA GLN A 60 5.13 -20.66 13.28
C GLN A 60 6.14 -19.86 12.45
N THR A 61 6.63 -18.76 13.01
CA THR A 61 7.65 -17.92 12.38
C THR A 61 8.63 -17.36 13.40
N THR A 62 9.83 -17.06 12.92
CA THR A 62 10.86 -16.34 13.69
C THR A 62 10.77 -14.81 13.56
N CYS A 63 9.86 -14.29 12.72
CA CYS A 63 9.70 -12.86 12.49
C CYS A 63 9.23 -12.14 13.77
N THR A 64 9.99 -11.13 14.22
CA THR A 64 9.74 -10.40 15.47
C THR A 64 8.66 -9.32 15.38
N GLY A 65 8.07 -9.10 14.20
CA GLY A 65 7.07 -8.05 13.99
C GLY A 65 7.65 -6.65 13.76
N THR A 66 8.90 -6.56 13.29
CA THR A 66 9.60 -5.29 13.04
C THR A 66 10.31 -5.30 11.69
N GLY A 67 10.30 -4.17 10.97
CA GLY A 67 10.96 -4.06 9.67
C GLY A 67 10.18 -4.79 8.58
N SER A 68 10.84 -5.65 7.81
CA SER A 68 10.19 -6.48 6.79
C SER A 68 10.54 -7.94 6.99
N CYS A 69 9.60 -8.84 6.78
CA CYS A 69 9.78 -10.28 6.90
C CYS A 69 9.23 -11.00 5.69
N HIS A 70 9.93 -12.05 5.26
CA HIS A 70 9.34 -13.04 4.35
C HIS A 70 8.52 -14.05 5.16
N VAL A 71 7.38 -14.46 4.62
CA VAL A 71 6.61 -15.56 5.18
C VAL A 71 7.30 -16.87 4.79
N GLU A 72 7.52 -17.75 5.76
CA GLU A 72 8.13 -19.07 5.59
C GLU A 72 7.12 -20.09 5.00
N CYS A 73 6.40 -19.68 3.95
CA CYS A 73 5.36 -20.47 3.27
C CYS A 73 5.71 -20.67 1.79
N ASP A 74 5.89 -21.93 1.40
CA ASP A 74 6.21 -22.31 0.01
C ASP A 74 4.98 -22.65 -0.84
N ARG A 75 3.77 -22.61 -0.27
CA ARG A 75 2.53 -22.92 -0.99
C ARG A 75 1.87 -21.64 -1.51
N THR A 76 1.72 -21.60 -2.82
CA THR A 76 0.89 -20.61 -3.51
C THR A 76 -0.39 -21.29 -4.00
N SER A 77 -1.53 -20.64 -3.80
CA SER A 77 -2.81 -21.08 -4.35
C SER A 77 -3.47 -19.99 -5.17
N ILE A 78 -4.34 -20.41 -6.09
CA ILE A 78 -5.30 -19.53 -6.76
C ILE A 78 -6.49 -19.37 -5.80
N CYS A 79 -6.91 -18.13 -5.53
CA CYS A 79 -8.03 -17.87 -4.65
C CYS A 79 -9.36 -18.37 -5.24
N PRO A 80 -10.30 -18.83 -4.40
CA PRO A 80 -11.60 -19.33 -4.85
C PRO A 80 -12.45 -18.29 -5.59
N ASP A 81 -12.48 -17.05 -5.10
CA ASP A 81 -13.29 -15.97 -5.67
C ASP A 81 -12.41 -14.95 -6.41
N GLU A 82 -12.93 -14.38 -7.50
CA GLU A 82 -12.23 -13.34 -8.30
C GLU A 82 -12.00 -12.04 -7.53
N ASP A 83 -12.82 -11.81 -6.49
CA ASP A 83 -12.76 -10.66 -5.60
C ASP A 83 -11.90 -10.92 -4.36
N ASP A 84 -11.35 -12.13 -4.20
CA ASP A 84 -10.46 -12.44 -3.09
C ASP A 84 -9.14 -11.69 -3.21
N VAL A 85 -8.64 -11.27 -2.06
CA VAL A 85 -7.32 -10.67 -1.92
C VAL A 85 -6.43 -11.50 -1.02
N CYS A 86 -5.13 -11.33 -1.16
CA CYS A 86 -4.17 -11.99 -0.30
C CYS A 86 -4.15 -11.31 1.06
N VAL A 87 -4.18 -12.10 2.12
CA VAL A 87 -4.09 -11.62 3.50
C VAL A 87 -2.94 -12.35 4.21
N THR A 88 -2.19 -11.59 5.00
CA THR A 88 -1.27 -12.16 6.00
C THR A 88 -1.58 -11.56 7.36
N ILE A 89 -1.64 -12.42 8.36
CA ILE A 89 -1.85 -12.06 9.75
C ILE A 89 -0.63 -12.51 10.52
N TRP A 90 -0.07 -11.61 11.31
CA TRP A 90 1.00 -11.91 12.25
C TRP A 90 0.44 -11.82 13.67
N ARG A 91 0.61 -12.90 14.45
CA ARG A 91 0.15 -12.96 15.84
C ARG A 91 1.31 -13.33 16.73
N LYS A 92 1.40 -12.66 17.87
CA LYS A 92 2.29 -13.07 18.95
C LYS A 92 1.51 -13.27 20.23
N LYS A 93 1.53 -14.51 20.72
CA LYS A 93 0.96 -14.92 22.00
C LYS A 93 2.08 -15.51 22.86
N ASP A 94 2.43 -14.80 23.93
CA ASP A 94 3.57 -15.12 24.79
C ASP A 94 4.86 -15.22 23.95
N ASP A 95 5.45 -16.41 23.86
CA ASP A 95 6.64 -16.72 23.05
C ASP A 95 6.30 -17.32 21.68
N ASN A 96 5.05 -17.70 21.43
CA ASN A 96 4.64 -18.26 20.15
C ASN A 96 4.28 -17.14 19.17
N VAL A 97 4.98 -17.13 18.03
CA VAL A 97 4.75 -16.17 16.96
C VAL A 97 4.34 -16.93 15.71
N THR A 98 3.22 -16.51 15.10
CA THR A 98 2.65 -17.17 13.94
C THR A 98 2.35 -16.20 12.81
N PHE A 99 2.53 -16.68 11.59
CA PHE A 99 1.93 -16.12 10.39
C PHE A 99 0.72 -16.96 10.00
N ASP A 100 -0.33 -16.31 9.52
CA ASP A 100 -1.51 -16.95 8.98
C ASP A 100 -1.82 -16.31 7.62
N THR A 101 -1.75 -17.11 6.57
CA THR A 101 -1.82 -16.66 5.18
C THR A 101 -3.02 -17.28 4.48
N VAL A 102 -3.91 -16.43 3.99
CA VAL A 102 -5.21 -16.85 3.44
C VAL A 102 -5.62 -15.95 2.27
N CYS A 103 -6.47 -16.50 1.39
CA CYS A 103 -7.31 -15.75 0.48
C CYS A 103 -8.59 -15.33 1.21
N HIS A 104 -9.02 -14.08 1.04
CA HIS A 104 -10.23 -13.61 1.69
C HIS A 104 -10.92 -12.50 0.90
N ASN A 105 -12.25 -12.57 0.81
CA ASN A 105 -13.06 -11.56 0.16
C ASN A 105 -13.24 -10.33 1.08
N PRO A 106 -12.79 -9.13 0.67
CA PRO A 106 -12.85 -7.93 1.51
C PRO A 106 -14.28 -7.46 1.82
N ALA A 107 -15.30 -7.94 1.11
CA ALA A 107 -16.70 -7.67 1.42
C ALA A 107 -17.17 -8.36 2.73
N HIS A 108 -16.41 -9.35 3.21
CA HIS A 108 -16.69 -10.08 4.43
C HIS A 108 -15.73 -9.70 5.55
N LYS A 109 -16.22 -9.76 6.80
CA LYS A 109 -15.38 -9.51 7.97
C LYS A 109 -14.42 -10.68 8.19
N LEU A 110 -13.15 -10.38 8.42
CA LEU A 110 -12.13 -11.34 8.82
C LEU A 110 -11.80 -11.12 10.30
N TYR A 111 -12.03 -12.12 11.15
CA TYR A 111 -11.96 -11.99 12.62
C TYR A 111 -12.80 -10.83 13.20
N GLY A 112 -13.95 -10.56 12.59
CA GLY A 112 -14.84 -9.46 13.00
C GLY A 112 -14.38 -8.06 12.57
N LEU A 113 -13.26 -7.97 11.84
CA LEU A 113 -12.69 -6.72 11.32
C LEU A 113 -12.97 -6.59 9.82
N MET A 114 -13.16 -5.37 9.34
CA MET A 114 -13.17 -5.07 7.90
C MET A 114 -11.73 -4.78 7.43
N LEU A 115 -11.36 -5.31 6.27
CA LEU A 115 -10.07 -5.03 5.64
C LEU A 115 -10.13 -3.67 4.95
N GLU A 116 -9.19 -2.79 5.27
CA GLU A 116 -9.15 -1.41 4.74
C GLU A 116 -8.16 -1.27 3.57
N ASP A 117 -7.14 -2.13 3.49
CA ASP A 117 -6.00 -1.98 2.59
C ASP A 117 -5.98 -3.00 1.45
N TYR A 118 -7.13 -3.58 1.14
CA TYR A 118 -7.22 -4.65 0.14
C TYR A 118 -6.73 -4.17 -1.25
N ASN A 119 -6.88 -2.88 -1.56
CA ASN A 119 -6.41 -2.25 -2.80
C ASN A 119 -4.90 -1.97 -2.85
N SER A 120 -4.13 -2.34 -1.82
CA SER A 120 -2.67 -2.15 -1.81
C SER A 120 -1.96 -3.18 -2.70
N SER A 121 -0.85 -2.78 -3.33
CA SER A 121 0.07 -3.73 -4.00
C SER A 121 1.01 -4.44 -3.03
N LYS A 122 1.20 -3.90 -1.83
CA LYS A 122 2.12 -4.42 -0.82
C LYS A 122 1.40 -4.73 0.48
N CYS A 123 1.83 -5.78 1.15
CA CYS A 123 1.28 -6.17 2.45
C CYS A 123 1.91 -5.33 3.59
N GLU A 124 1.30 -4.18 3.87
CA GLU A 124 1.71 -3.31 4.98
C GLU A 124 0.94 -3.65 6.26
N MET A 125 1.65 -4.14 7.27
CA MET A 125 1.09 -4.63 8.52
C MET A 125 0.51 -3.49 9.37
N LYS A 126 -0.77 -3.64 9.74
CA LYS A 126 -1.47 -2.76 10.67
C LYS A 126 -1.79 -3.47 11.98
N GLU A 127 -1.41 -2.85 13.09
CA GLU A 127 -1.76 -3.33 14.42
C GLU A 127 -3.28 -3.20 14.66
N LYS A 128 -3.91 -4.26 15.18
CA LYS A 128 -5.31 -4.25 15.62
C LYS A 128 -5.35 -4.48 17.13
N LYS A 129 -5.82 -3.47 17.86
CA LYS A 129 -5.93 -3.50 19.31
C LYS A 129 -7.20 -4.25 19.73
N GLY A 130 -7.16 -4.91 20.89
CA GLY A 130 -8.34 -5.54 21.51
C GLY A 130 -8.49 -7.05 21.28
N MET A 131 -7.53 -7.72 20.65
CA MET A 131 -7.58 -9.17 20.39
C MET A 131 -6.81 -10.03 21.42
N GLY A 132 -6.48 -9.48 22.59
CA GLY A 132 -5.83 -10.20 23.69
C GLY A 132 -4.35 -10.56 23.47
N SER A 133 -3.80 -10.27 22.29
CA SER A 133 -2.42 -10.51 21.89
C SER A 133 -1.94 -9.42 20.93
N GLN A 134 -0.63 -9.34 20.65
CA GLN A 134 -0.17 -8.51 19.54
C GLN A 134 -0.67 -9.13 18.23
N PHE A 135 -1.44 -8.35 17.48
CA PHE A 135 -2.14 -8.81 16.29
C PHE A 135 -1.93 -7.78 15.19
N PHE A 136 -1.32 -8.21 14.09
CA PHE A 136 -1.10 -7.39 12.91
C PHE A 136 -1.73 -8.09 11.71
N ILE A 137 -2.32 -7.29 10.82
CA ILE A 137 -2.97 -7.79 9.61
C ILE A 137 -2.65 -6.86 8.45
N CYS A 138 -2.43 -7.44 7.28
CA CYS A 138 -2.33 -6.72 6.01
C CYS A 138 -3.08 -7.48 4.91
N SER A 139 -3.49 -6.74 3.89
CA SER A 139 -4.15 -7.26 2.70
C SER A 139 -3.56 -6.61 1.46
N CYS A 140 -3.55 -7.32 0.33
CA CYS A 140 -3.06 -6.80 -0.95
C CYS A 140 -3.60 -7.63 -2.14
N SER A 141 -3.62 -7.04 -3.33
CA SER A 141 -4.22 -7.64 -4.55
C SER A 141 -3.22 -8.12 -5.60
N ASP A 142 -1.93 -7.88 -5.43
CA ASP A 142 -0.90 -8.34 -6.37
C ASP A 142 -0.56 -9.83 -6.17
N GLU A 143 0.00 -10.47 -7.19
CA GLU A 143 0.38 -11.88 -7.15
C GLU A 143 1.47 -12.13 -6.09
N GLU A 144 1.21 -13.06 -5.18
CA GLU A 144 2.05 -13.43 -4.04
C GLU A 144 2.49 -12.22 -3.20
N CYS A 145 1.73 -11.12 -3.22
CA CYS A 145 2.09 -9.89 -2.52
C CYS A 145 2.20 -10.07 -0.99
N ASN A 146 1.55 -11.10 -0.47
CA ASN A 146 1.51 -11.45 0.95
C ASN A 146 2.72 -12.31 1.39
N ALA A 147 3.66 -12.60 0.48
CA ALA A 147 4.92 -13.30 0.78
C ALA A 147 5.96 -12.41 1.48
N LEU A 148 5.88 -11.09 1.30
CA LEU A 148 6.72 -10.10 1.97
C LEU A 148 5.82 -9.14 2.76
N VAL A 149 5.98 -9.14 4.08
CA VAL A 149 5.21 -8.27 4.97
C VAL A 149 6.08 -7.12 5.48
N ILE A 150 5.49 -5.94 5.61
CA ILE A 150 6.20 -4.71 5.97
C ILE A 150 5.55 -4.11 7.21
N PHE A 151 6.28 -4.02 8.32
CA PHE A 151 5.87 -3.41 9.58
C PHE A 151 6.25 -1.94 9.60
N ASN A 152 5.28 -1.06 9.32
CA ASN A 152 5.51 0.38 9.33
C ASN A 152 5.28 0.99 10.72
N GLN A 153 6.37 1.23 11.45
CA GLN A 153 6.33 1.84 12.79
C GLN A 153 5.95 3.34 12.79
N ASN A 154 5.98 4.00 11.63
CA ASN A 154 5.76 5.44 11.54
C ASN A 154 4.31 5.85 11.87
N SER A 155 3.37 4.92 11.73
CA SER A 155 1.95 5.14 12.02
C SER A 155 1.68 5.41 13.52
N GLN A 156 2.42 4.75 14.42
CA GLN A 156 2.28 4.97 15.86
C GLN A 156 3.05 6.21 16.33
N VAL A 157 4.25 6.45 15.79
CA VAL A 157 5.11 7.56 16.21
C VAL A 157 4.55 8.90 15.72
N GLY A 158 3.97 8.95 14.51
CA GLY A 158 3.35 10.16 13.97
C GLY A 158 2.18 10.68 14.80
N ALA A 159 1.32 9.78 15.29
CA ALA A 159 0.19 10.16 16.13
C ALA A 159 0.64 10.76 17.48
N VAL A 160 1.67 10.16 18.12
CA VAL A 160 2.23 10.66 19.39
C VAL A 160 2.86 12.03 19.22
N ILE A 161 3.61 12.24 18.13
CA ILE A 161 4.22 13.53 17.81
C ILE A 161 3.14 14.59 17.60
N ILE A 162 2.11 14.30 16.80
CA ILE A 162 1.05 15.29 16.50
C ILE A 162 0.30 15.70 17.77
N VAL A 163 -0.07 14.76 18.63
CA VAL A 163 -0.85 15.05 19.84
C VAL A 163 -0.03 15.79 20.91
N SER A 164 1.30 15.62 20.93
CA SER A 164 2.16 16.24 21.96
C SER A 164 2.83 17.55 21.50
N LEU A 165 3.47 17.56 20.32
CA LEU A 165 4.22 18.71 19.84
C LEU A 165 3.32 19.84 19.33
N VAL A 166 2.21 19.52 18.67
CA VAL A 166 1.35 20.56 18.08
C VAL A 166 0.74 21.47 19.15
N PRO A 167 0.15 20.97 20.26
CA PRO A 167 -0.36 21.84 21.31
C PRO A 167 0.73 22.70 21.96
N LEU A 168 1.93 22.15 22.17
CA LEU A 168 3.06 22.88 22.75
C LEU A 168 3.53 24.02 21.84
N LEU A 169 3.62 23.78 20.53
CA LEU A 169 4.00 24.79 19.55
C LEU A 169 2.96 25.91 19.47
N VAL A 170 1.67 25.58 19.48
CA VAL A 170 0.58 26.58 19.50
C VAL A 170 0.68 27.46 20.74
N MET A 171 0.87 26.87 21.92
CA MET A 171 1.03 27.63 23.17
C MET A 171 2.25 28.55 23.13
N ALA A 172 3.39 28.07 22.61
CA ALA A 172 4.59 28.90 22.47
C ALA A 172 4.34 30.11 21.55
N VAL A 173 3.68 29.92 20.40
CA VAL A 173 3.35 31.01 19.47
C VAL A 173 2.41 32.03 20.13
N VAL A 174 1.40 31.58 20.88
CA VAL A 174 0.48 32.48 21.62
C VAL A 174 1.23 33.31 22.67
N VAL A 175 2.12 32.69 23.45
CA VAL A 175 2.91 33.40 24.46
C VAL A 175 3.84 34.43 23.82
N ILE A 176 4.54 34.06 22.74
CA ILE A 176 5.45 34.96 22.01
C ILE A 176 4.68 36.14 21.41
N THR A 177 3.55 35.87 20.74
CA THR A 177 2.72 36.92 20.14
C THR A 177 2.13 37.86 21.19
N PHE A 178 1.63 37.32 22.31
CA PHE A 178 1.14 38.13 23.42
C PHE A 178 2.26 39.01 24.01
N PHE A 179 3.44 38.44 24.24
CA PHE A 179 4.58 39.18 24.78
C PHE A 179 5.06 40.27 23.81
N TYR A 180 5.11 39.97 22.51
CA TYR A 180 5.47 40.92 21.47
C TYR A 180 4.47 42.08 21.41
N CYS A 181 3.17 41.79 21.34
CA CYS A 181 2.11 42.79 21.34
C CYS A 181 2.15 43.65 22.61
N TYR A 182 2.33 43.03 23.78
CA TYR A 182 2.43 43.73 25.06
C TYR A 182 3.64 44.68 25.12
N ARG A 183 4.82 44.22 24.67
CA ARG A 183 6.03 45.05 24.60
C ARG A 183 5.87 46.25 23.68
N VAL A 184 5.32 46.03 22.48
CA VAL A 184 5.06 47.11 21.50
C VAL A 184 4.03 48.10 22.03
N TYR A 185 2.95 47.62 22.66
CA TYR A 185 1.94 48.47 23.28
C TYR A 185 2.53 49.35 24.38
N ARG A 186 3.32 48.77 25.28
CA ARG A 186 3.97 49.50 26.37
C ARG A 186 4.97 50.54 25.84
N GLN A 187 5.75 50.23 24.81
CA GLN A 187 6.66 51.20 24.19
C GLN A 187 5.93 52.38 23.56
N ARG A 188 4.77 52.14 22.93
CA ARG A 188 3.95 53.21 22.35
C ARG A 188 3.34 54.13 23.42
N GLN A 189 2.94 53.59 24.57
CA GLN A 189 2.46 54.41 25.68
C GLN A 189 3.57 55.26 26.34
N ALA A 190 4.81 54.79 26.35
CA ALA A 190 5.94 55.56 26.91
C ALA A 190 6.43 56.70 25.99
N HIS A 191 5.94 56.74 24.75
CA HIS A 191 6.32 57.72 23.72
C HIS A 191 5.19 58.71 23.38
N SER A 192 4.06 58.65 24.10
CA SER A 192 2.92 59.57 24.00
C SER A 192 2.78 60.39 25.28
#